data_AF-A0A845RKQ4-F1
#
_entry.id   AF-A0A845RKQ4-F1
#
_cell.length_a   1.000
_cell.length_b   1.000
_cell.length_c   1.000
_cell.angle_alpha   90.00
_cell.angle_beta   90.00
_cell.angle_gamma   90.00
#
_symmetry.space_group_name_H-M   'P 1'
#
loop_
_entity.id
_entity.type
_entity.pdbx_description
1 polymer ?
#
loop_
_entity_poly.entity_id
_entity_poly.type
_entity_poly.pdbx_seq_one_letter_code
_entity_poly.pdbx_strand_id
1 'polypeptide(L)' 'MSMYPKRAMVTLLPEWEPVLDKLKQEQFYNDTQAEMFRYIIGRGLASIKGEKAAKGKQCDRVS' A
#
# COMPACT_ATOMS: atom_id res chain seq x y z
N MET A 1 -14.73 2.37 15.35
CA MET A 1 -13.78 2.80 14.29
C MET A 1 -13.75 4.32 14.28
N SER A 2 -12.58 4.96 14.21
CA SER A 2 -12.52 6.43 14.13
C SER A 2 -13.06 6.89 12.78
N MET A 3 -14.07 7.77 12.79
CA MET A 3 -14.70 8.35 11.60
C MET A 3 -13.78 9.30 10.79
N TYR A 4 -12.56 9.56 11.26
CA TYR A 4 -11.68 10.59 10.71
C TYR A 4 -10.29 10.06 10.32
N PRO A 5 -9.64 10.65 9.29
CA PRO A 5 -8.25 10.37 8.97
C PRO A 5 -7.32 10.61 10.16
N LYS A 6 -6.36 9.71 10.37
CA LYS A 6 -5.29 9.90 11.37
C LYS A 6 -4.00 10.29 10.68
N ARG A 7 -3.25 11.22 11.27
CA ARG A 7 -1.89 11.54 10.81
C ARG A 7 -0.92 10.45 11.29
N ALA A 8 -0.04 10.03 10.40
CA ALA A 8 1.08 9.16 10.70
C ALA A 8 2.35 9.81 10.13
N MET A 9 3.47 9.65 10.84
CA MET A 9 4.79 10.07 10.37
C MET A 9 5.66 8.82 10.25
N VAL A 10 6.36 8.71 9.13
CA VAL A 10 7.30 7.62 8.85
C VAL A 10 8.52 8.22 8.17
N THR A 11 9.69 7.78 8.62
CA THR A 11 10.95 8.09 7.94
C THR A 11 11.07 7.19 6.73
N LEU A 12 11.22 7.79 5.54
CA LEU A 12 11.43 7.04 4.31
C LEU A 12 12.90 6.69 4.16
N LEU A 13 13.15 5.53 3.58
CA LEU A 13 14.50 5.13 3.20
C LEU A 13 14.94 5.95 1.98
N PRO A 14 16.19 6.49 1.96
CA PRO A 14 16.67 7.33 0.86
C PRO A 14 16.55 6.66 -0.52
N GLU A 15 16.75 5.35 -0.59
CA GLU A 15 16.64 4.59 -1.83
C GLU A 15 15.21 4.51 -2.38
N TRP A 16 14.18 4.81 -1.59
CA TRP A 16 12.78 4.82 -2.03
C TRP A 16 12.37 6.16 -2.64
N GLU A 17 13.03 7.24 -2.26
CA GLU A 17 12.72 8.60 -2.73
C GLU A 17 12.66 8.71 -4.26
N PRO A 18 13.65 8.25 -5.05
CA PRO A 18 13.56 8.33 -6.51
C PRO A 18 12.42 7.49 -7.09
N VAL A 19 12.09 6.36 -6.47
CA VAL A 19 10.99 5.50 -6.92
C VAL A 19 9.64 6.16 -6.66
N LEU A 20 9.48 6.80 -5.49
CA LEU A 20 8.28 7.51 -5.10
C LEU A 20 8.08 8.78 -5.93
N ASP A 21 9.14 9.51 -6.24
CA ASP A 21 9.08 10.70 -7.10
C ASP A 21 8.66 10.34 -8.52
N LYS A 22 9.25 9.28 -9.08
CA LYS A 22 8.84 8.79 -10.40
C LYS A 22 7.37 8.37 -10.41
N LEU A 23 6.93 7.62 -9.39
CA LEU A 23 5.52 7.23 -9.25
C LEU A 23 4.59 8.44 -9.15
N LYS A 24 5.01 9.48 -8.42
CA LYS A 24 4.25 10.72 -8.30
C LYS A 24 4.11 11.40 -9.66
N GLN A 25 5.19 11.54 -10.42
CA GLN A 25 5.19 12.17 -11.73
C GLN A 25 4.31 11.41 -12.74
N GLU A 26 4.38 10.08 -12.73
CA GLU A 26 3.67 9.26 -13.71
C GLU A 26 2.17 9.11 -13.44
N GLN A 27 1.78 9.01 -12.16
CA GLN A 27 0.42 8.59 -11.79
C GLN A 27 -0.33 9.58 -10.88
N PHE A 28 0.39 10.50 -10.23
CA PHE A 28 -0.18 11.41 -9.22
C PHE A 28 0.27 12.86 -9.43
N TYR A 29 0.56 13.27 -10.68
CA TYR A 29 1.14 14.58 -10.98
C TYR A 29 0.26 15.73 -10.45
N ASN A 30 -1.07 15.56 -10.52
CA ASN A 30 -2.05 16.54 -10.04
C ASN A 30 -2.59 16.24 -8.63
N ASP A 31 -2.11 15.17 -7.99
CA ASP A 31 -2.61 14.71 -6.71
C ASP A 31 -1.64 15.02 -5.56
N THR A 32 -2.17 14.96 -4.34
CA THR A 32 -1.35 15.15 -3.15
C THR A 32 -0.47 13.92 -2.89
N GLN A 33 0.69 14.14 -2.29
CA GLN A 33 1.57 13.04 -1.85
C GLN A 33 0.85 12.11 -0.86
N ALA A 34 -0.10 12.62 -0.08
CA ALA A 34 -0.93 11.82 0.81
C ALA A 34 -1.83 10.84 0.05
N GLU A 35 -2.42 11.24 -1.09
CA GLU A 35 -3.21 10.32 -1.93
C GLU A 35 -2.34 9.22 -2.53
N MET A 36 -1.15 9.57 -3.02
CA MET A 36 -0.18 8.57 -3.49
C MET A 36 0.16 7.56 -2.39
N PHE A 37 0.43 8.02 -1.16
CA PHE A 37 0.70 7.12 -0.04
C PHE A 37 -0.50 6.24 0.32
N ARG A 38 -1.72 6.79 0.34
CA ARG A 38 -2.94 5.99 0.57
C ARG A 38 -3.11 4.91 -0.49
N TYR A 39 -2.82 5.22 -1.75
CA TYR A 39 -2.87 4.25 -2.84
C TYR A 39 -1.85 3.12 -2.65
N ILE A 40 -0.58 3.45 -2.37
CA ILE A 40 0.48 2.44 -2.14
C ILE A 40 0.14 1.56 -0.94
N ILE A 41 -0.23 2.16 0.19
CA ILE A 41 -0.61 1.44 1.42
C ILE A 41 -1.83 0.55 1.15
N GLY A 42 -2.84 1.07 0.46
CA GLY A 42 -4.04 0.32 0.09
C GLY A 42 -3.72 -0.92 -0.75
N ARG A 43 -2.84 -0.78 -1.76
CA ARG A 43 -2.37 -1.93 -2.55
C ARG A 43 -1.60 -2.93 -1.71
N GLY A 44 -0.68 -2.49 -0.84
CA GLY A 44 0.05 -3.36 0.08
C GLY A 44 -0.88 -4.16 1.00
N LEU A 45 -1.88 -3.50 1.61
CA LEU A 45 -2.88 -4.15 2.47
C LEU A 45 -3.72 -5.18 1.70
N ALA A 46 -4.11 -4.86 0.45
CA ALA A 46 -4.86 -5.78 -0.40
C ALA A 46 -4.02 -7.02 -0.75
N SER A 47 -2.74 -6.85 -1.11
CA SER A 47 -1.82 -7.95 -1.38
C SER A 47 -1.65 -8.87 -0.17
N ILE A 48 -1.43 -8.30 1.02
CA ILE A 48 -1.31 -9.07 2.28
C ILE A 48 -2.59 -9.86 2.57
N LYS A 49 -3.77 -9.27 2.32
CA LYS A 49 -5.06 -9.97 2.51
C LYS A 49 -5.23 -11.10 1.49
N GLY A 50 -4.85 -10.89 0.24
CA GLY A 50 -4.88 -11.89 -0.82
C GLY A 50 -3.98 -13.09 -0.53
N GLU A 51 -2.76 -12.84 -0.05
CA GLU A 51 -1.82 -13.91 0.37
C GLU A 51 -2.36 -14.76 1.51
N LYS A 52 -3.00 -14.14 2.51
CA LYS A 52 -3.66 -14.85 3.61
C LYS A 52 -4.82 -15.72 3.12
N ALA A 53 -5.60 -15.23 2.17
CA ALA A 53 -6.70 -15.99 1.56
C ALA A 53 -6.20 -17.16 0.70
N ALA A 54 -5.06 -16.99 0.02
CA ALA A 54 -4.42 -18.05 -0.77
C ALA A 54 -3.82 -19.14 0.11
N LYS A 55 -3.14 -18.77 1.21
CA LYS A 55 -2.61 -19.75 2.18
C LYS A 55 -3.71 -20.55 2.90
N GLY A 56 -4.89 -19.95 3.14
CA GLY A 56 -6.04 -20.66 3.71
C GLY A 56 -6.62 -21.76 2.80
N LYS A 57 -6.51 -21.60 1.47
CA LYS A 57 -7.01 -22.60 0.49
C LYS A 57 -6.03 -23.74 0.20
N GLN A 58 -4.80 -23.66 0.69
CA GLN A 58 -3.79 -24.69 0.44
C GLN A 58 -3.96 -25.94 1.32
N CYS A 59 -4.78 -25.87 2.39
CA CYS A 59 -5.05 -27.03 3.24
C CYS A 59 -6.29 -27.86 2.83
N ASP A 60 -7.10 -27.44 1.85
CA ASP A 60 -8.34 -28.15 1.48
C ASP A 60 -8.21 -29.07 0.25
N ARG A 61 -6.99 -29.33 -0.25
CA ARG A 61 -6.75 -30.19 -1.43
C ARG A 61 -5.89 -31.43 -1.17
N VAL A 62 -5.99 -31.99 0.03
CA VAL A 62 -5.64 -33.41 0.28
C VAL A 62 -6.63 -33.98 1.29
N SER A 63 -7.73 -34.54 0.80
CA SER A 63 -8.54 -35.58 1.46
C SER A 63 -9.37 -36.29 0.40
#